data_AF-A0A5E7N365-F1
#
_entry.id   AF-A0A5E7N365-F1
#
_cell.length_a   1.000
_cell.length_b   1.000
_cell.length_c   1.000
_cell.angle_alpha   90.00
_cell.angle_beta   90.00
_cell.angle_gamma   90.00
#
_symmetry.space_group_name_H-M   'P 1'
#
loop_
_entity.id
_entity.type
_entity.pdbx_description
1 polymer ?
#
loop_
_entity_poly.entity_id
_entity_poly.type
_entity_poly.pdbx_seq_one_letter_code
_entity_poly.pdbx_strand_id
1 'polypeptide(L)'
;MPCVIVKDEFSEEDLTADLVLSNNGDPLDPYATAIVCKRMTRWHPDNHAKIAAKLGLWPSQVTDYLLLINGPVEISDYVRDEVIAFTLAVELLKEHGPRALGVIEQSLARSKAAGKTKLMPRFVPGKVIKKAVTTAAPAMKAAIDDIKNDKAFSQLSPETQEKLEAILEQFKKAEEAEALLNAENPTDEPELNLNKAEV
;
A
#
# COMPACT_ATOMS: atom_id res chain seq x y z
N MET A 1 -13.56 -10.34 45.06
CA MET A 1 -13.61 -9.98 43.63
C MET A 1 -14.93 -10.48 43.08
N PRO A 2 -15.88 -9.63 42.69
CA PRO A 2 -17.05 -10.09 41.96
C PRO A 2 -16.60 -10.61 40.59
N CYS A 3 -16.99 -11.83 40.23
CA CYS A 3 -16.81 -12.39 38.88
C CYS A 3 -18.17 -12.57 38.22
N VAL A 4 -18.25 -12.29 36.92
CA VAL A 4 -19.45 -12.49 36.11
C VAL A 4 -19.11 -13.56 35.08
N ILE A 5 -19.85 -14.68 35.10
CA ILE A 5 -19.72 -15.73 34.09
C ILE A 5 -20.62 -15.32 32.92
N VAL A 6 -20.02 -14.96 31.79
CA VAL A 6 -20.74 -14.37 30.64
C VAL A 6 -21.45 -15.44 29.79
N LYS A 7 -20.85 -16.62 29.64
CA LYS A 7 -21.39 -17.77 28.87
C LYS A 7 -20.72 -19.08 29.31
N ASP A 8 -21.47 -20.18 29.26
CA ASP A 8 -21.00 -21.52 29.67
C ASP A 8 -20.18 -22.24 28.58
N GLU A 9 -20.35 -21.85 27.32
CA GLU A 9 -19.67 -22.46 26.16
C GLU A 9 -18.81 -21.41 25.44
N PHE A 10 -17.50 -21.40 25.71
CA PHE A 10 -16.50 -20.65 24.95
C PHE A 10 -15.63 -21.61 24.14
N SER A 11 -15.51 -21.37 22.84
CA SER A 11 -14.57 -22.12 21.99
C SER A 11 -13.17 -21.54 22.06
N GLU A 12 -12.14 -22.34 21.77
CA GLU A 12 -10.75 -21.85 21.64
C GLU A 12 -10.61 -20.73 20.59
N GLU A 13 -11.46 -20.76 19.55
CA GLU A 13 -11.53 -19.71 18.53
C GLU A 13 -12.02 -18.39 19.13
N ASP A 14 -13.08 -18.44 19.93
CA ASP A 14 -13.64 -17.24 20.57
C ASP A 14 -12.68 -16.67 21.62
N LEU A 15 -11.99 -17.52 22.38
CA LEU A 15 -10.91 -17.09 23.27
C LEU A 15 -9.78 -16.40 22.50
N THR A 16 -9.42 -16.91 21.33
CA THR A 16 -8.36 -16.31 20.48
C THR A 16 -8.79 -14.96 19.93
N ALA A 17 -10.05 -14.81 19.51
CA ALA A 17 -10.59 -13.53 19.04
C ALA A 17 -10.68 -12.51 20.19
N ASP A 18 -11.02 -12.96 21.39
CA ASP A 18 -11.14 -12.11 22.57
C ASP A 18 -9.85 -11.40 22.94
N LEU A 19 -8.67 -11.97 22.64
CA LEU A 19 -7.38 -11.29 22.82
C LEU A 19 -7.29 -9.94 22.09
N VAL A 20 -7.95 -9.82 20.94
CA VAL A 20 -7.96 -8.58 20.13
C VAL A 20 -9.17 -7.73 20.52
N LEU A 21 -10.35 -8.34 20.68
CA LEU A 21 -11.61 -7.63 20.87
C LEU A 21 -11.80 -7.05 22.29
N SER A 22 -11.33 -7.75 23.33
CA SER A 22 -11.47 -7.29 24.71
C SER A 22 -10.53 -6.12 25.04
N ASN A 23 -9.52 -5.89 24.20
CA ASN A 23 -8.45 -4.94 24.46
C ASN A 23 -8.76 -3.52 23.96
N ASN A 24 -9.82 -2.92 24.50
CA ASN A 24 -10.28 -1.59 24.10
C ASN A 24 -9.44 -0.43 24.67
N GLY A 25 -8.60 -0.69 25.68
CA GLY A 25 -7.78 0.34 26.35
C GLY A 25 -6.46 0.64 25.64
N ASP A 26 -5.72 -0.41 25.27
CA ASP A 26 -4.42 -0.30 24.62
C ASP A 26 -4.32 -1.35 23.52
N PRO A 27 -4.72 -1.04 22.28
CA PRO A 27 -4.83 -2.02 21.21
C PRO A 27 -3.56 -2.84 21.00
N LEU A 28 -3.71 -4.10 20.59
CA LEU A 28 -2.58 -4.96 20.27
C LEU A 28 -1.71 -4.32 19.17
N ASP A 29 -0.39 -4.43 19.35
CA ASP A 29 0.57 -4.06 18.31
C ASP A 29 0.24 -4.79 16.98
N PRO A 30 0.44 -4.17 15.80
CA PRO A 30 0.17 -4.81 14.52
C PRO A 30 0.87 -6.17 14.34
N TYR A 31 2.08 -6.34 14.86
CA TYR A 31 2.76 -7.64 14.81
C TYR A 31 2.06 -8.69 15.68
N ALA A 32 1.63 -8.32 16.90
CA ALA A 32 0.86 -9.20 17.78
C ALA A 32 -0.50 -9.58 17.15
N THR A 33 -1.18 -8.61 16.54
CA THR A 33 -2.42 -8.85 15.77
C THR A 33 -2.16 -9.82 14.61
N ALA A 34 -1.03 -9.72 13.92
CA ALA A 34 -0.66 -10.65 12.86
C ALA A 34 -0.49 -12.10 13.35
N ILE A 35 0.06 -12.29 14.54
CA ILE A 35 0.15 -13.61 15.18
C ILE A 35 -1.24 -14.16 15.47
N VAL A 36 -2.16 -13.33 15.98
CA VAL A 36 -3.56 -13.75 16.22
C VAL A 36 -4.21 -14.16 14.90
N CYS A 37 -4.06 -13.37 13.84
CA CYS A 37 -4.52 -13.72 12.49
C CYS A 37 -3.97 -15.08 12.03
N LYS A 38 -2.67 -15.35 12.25
CA LYS A 38 -2.05 -16.66 11.94
C LYS A 38 -2.57 -17.80 12.80
N ARG A 39 -2.98 -17.55 14.05
CA ARG A 39 -3.63 -18.58 14.89
C ARG A 39 -5.03 -18.90 14.35
N MET A 40 -5.76 -17.87 13.90
CA MET A 40 -7.11 -18.02 13.35
C MET A 40 -7.15 -18.86 12.07
N THR A 41 -6.06 -18.94 11.31
CA THR A 41 -5.97 -19.83 10.13
C THR A 41 -6.06 -21.32 10.49
N ARG A 42 -5.89 -21.71 11.76
CA ARG A 42 -6.13 -23.09 12.20
C ARG A 42 -7.58 -23.53 11.98
N TRP A 43 -8.53 -22.62 12.18
CA TRP A 43 -9.96 -22.89 11.99
C TRP A 43 -10.46 -22.44 10.61
N HIS A 44 -9.90 -21.36 10.07
CA HIS A 44 -10.30 -20.78 8.78
C HIS A 44 -9.07 -20.59 7.86
N PRO A 45 -8.50 -21.66 7.27
CA PRO A 45 -7.20 -21.58 6.58
C PRO A 45 -7.16 -20.57 5.42
N ASP A 46 -8.17 -20.57 4.56
CA ASP A 46 -8.19 -19.73 3.34
C ASP A 46 -9.30 -18.67 3.35
N ASN A 47 -10.04 -18.53 4.46
CA ASN A 47 -11.19 -17.64 4.54
C ASN A 47 -10.87 -16.37 5.33
N HIS A 48 -10.18 -15.44 4.67
CA HIS A 48 -9.79 -14.16 5.27
C HIS A 48 -11.00 -13.32 5.70
N ALA A 49 -12.14 -13.43 5.00
CA ALA A 49 -13.36 -12.72 5.34
C ALA A 49 -13.97 -13.19 6.67
N LYS A 50 -13.95 -14.51 6.94
CA LYS A 50 -14.40 -15.05 8.23
C LYS A 50 -13.50 -14.64 9.39
N ILE A 51 -12.18 -14.68 9.18
CA ILE A 51 -11.20 -14.20 10.17
C ILE A 51 -11.43 -12.71 10.46
N ALA A 52 -11.58 -11.91 9.40
CA ALA A 52 -11.83 -10.48 9.50
C ALA A 52 -13.11 -10.17 10.29
N ALA A 53 -14.22 -10.86 9.98
CA ALA A 53 -15.48 -10.71 10.71
C ALA A 53 -15.36 -11.09 12.19
N LYS A 54 -14.60 -12.15 12.50
CA LYS A 54 -14.35 -12.59 13.88
C LYS A 54 -13.46 -11.64 14.67
N LEU A 55 -12.49 -11.00 14.03
CA LEU A 55 -11.54 -10.08 14.68
C LEU A 55 -11.94 -8.60 14.62
N GLY A 56 -13.04 -8.26 13.94
CA GLY A 56 -13.43 -6.85 13.72
C GLY A 56 -12.47 -6.09 12.80
N LEU A 57 -11.82 -6.80 11.87
CA LEU A 57 -10.83 -6.24 10.93
C LEU A 57 -11.39 -6.21 9.51
N TRP A 58 -10.68 -5.54 8.60
CA TRP A 58 -10.98 -5.59 7.17
C TRP A 58 -10.35 -6.83 6.52
N PRO A 59 -10.99 -7.47 5.52
CA PRO A 59 -10.41 -8.64 4.84
C PRO A 59 -9.03 -8.38 4.20
N SER A 60 -8.83 -7.16 3.69
CA SER A 60 -7.55 -6.69 3.16
C SER A 60 -6.48 -6.63 4.24
N GLN A 61 -6.81 -6.15 5.45
CA GLN A 61 -5.89 -6.11 6.57
C GLN A 61 -5.47 -7.51 7.02
N VAL A 62 -6.40 -8.46 7.10
CA VAL A 62 -6.06 -9.87 7.42
C VAL A 62 -5.08 -10.43 6.40
N THR A 63 -5.28 -10.14 5.11
CA THR A 63 -4.36 -10.56 4.05
C THR A 63 -2.97 -9.97 4.27
N ASP A 64 -2.88 -8.69 4.65
CA ASP A 64 -1.62 -8.00 4.91
C ASP A 64 -0.89 -8.52 6.15
N TYR A 65 -1.64 -8.80 7.22
CA TYR A 65 -1.12 -9.43 8.43
C TYR A 65 -0.55 -10.82 8.13
N LEU A 66 -1.28 -11.62 7.37
CA LEU A 66 -0.84 -12.95 6.94
C LEU A 66 0.36 -12.88 6.00
N LEU A 67 0.43 -11.89 5.13
CA LEU A 67 1.59 -11.67 4.25
C LEU A 67 2.86 -11.39 5.05
N LEU A 68 2.78 -10.55 6.09
CA LEU A 68 3.94 -10.24 6.92
C LEU A 68 4.43 -11.47 7.70
N ILE A 69 3.52 -12.16 8.40
CA ILE A 69 3.87 -13.26 9.33
C ILE A 69 4.24 -14.58 8.63
N ASN A 70 3.87 -14.72 7.35
CA ASN A 70 4.31 -15.83 6.50
C ASN A 70 5.52 -15.47 5.63
N GLY A 71 5.95 -14.21 5.64
CA GLY A 71 7.15 -13.74 4.96
C GLY A 71 8.45 -14.14 5.71
N PRO A 72 9.59 -13.59 5.26
CA PRO A 72 10.89 -13.75 5.93
C PRO A 72 10.83 -13.29 7.40
N VAL A 73 11.40 -14.10 8.29
CA VAL A 73 11.33 -13.89 9.75
C VAL A 73 12.00 -12.58 10.15
N GLU A 74 13.09 -12.23 9.47
CA GLU A 74 13.87 -11.01 9.74
C GLU A 74 13.02 -9.75 9.50
N ILE A 75 12.16 -9.75 8.49
CA ILE A 75 11.23 -8.63 8.23
C ILE A 75 10.20 -8.52 9.35
N SER A 76 9.72 -9.66 9.83
CA SER A 76 8.78 -9.71 10.95
C SER A 76 9.42 -9.24 12.26
N ASP A 77 10.70 -9.55 12.48
CA ASP A 77 11.48 -9.08 13.64
C ASP A 77 11.70 -7.56 13.57
N TYR A 78 12.01 -7.00 12.40
CA TYR A 78 12.13 -5.54 12.25
C TYR A 78 10.82 -4.78 12.54
N VAL A 79 9.66 -5.39 12.28
CA VAL A 79 8.37 -4.80 12.64
C VAL A 79 8.11 -4.94 14.14
N ARG A 80 8.44 -6.10 14.73
CA ARG A 80 8.33 -6.33 16.18
C ARG A 80 9.19 -5.36 16.99
N ASP A 81 10.41 -5.08 16.53
CA ASP A 81 11.34 -4.15 17.17
C ASP A 81 11.04 -2.67 16.84
N GLU A 82 9.92 -2.39 16.16
CA GLU A 82 9.47 -1.08 15.69
C GLU A 82 10.47 -0.31 14.79
N VAL A 83 11.51 -0.99 14.30
CA VAL A 83 12.51 -0.46 13.38
C VAL A 83 11.88 -0.08 12.04
N ILE A 84 10.81 -0.78 11.65
CA ILE A 84 10.03 -0.54 10.43
C ILE A 84 8.54 -0.49 10.78
N ALA A 85 7.80 0.42 10.16
CA ALA A 85 6.35 0.44 10.29
C ALA A 85 5.70 -0.76 9.56
N PHE A 86 4.69 -1.37 10.15
CA PHE A 86 3.96 -2.52 9.59
C PHE A 86 3.53 -2.28 8.13
N THR A 87 2.89 -1.15 7.85
CA THR A 87 2.38 -0.80 6.51
C THR A 87 3.51 -0.73 5.47
N LEU A 88 4.65 -0.15 5.84
CA LEU A 88 5.81 -0.05 4.96
C LEU A 88 6.42 -1.43 4.68
N ALA A 89 6.49 -2.30 5.68
CA ALA A 89 6.99 -3.66 5.51
C ALA A 89 6.10 -4.47 4.54
N VAL A 90 4.78 -4.37 4.69
CA VAL A 90 3.81 -5.00 3.79
C VAL A 90 3.92 -4.47 2.37
N GLU A 91 4.03 -3.14 2.18
CA GLU A 91 4.25 -2.53 0.86
C GLU A 91 5.51 -3.08 0.18
N LEU A 92 6.63 -3.15 0.92
CA LEU A 92 7.90 -3.67 0.38
C LEU A 92 7.84 -5.16 0.04
N LEU A 93 7.12 -5.95 0.84
CA LEU A 93 6.86 -7.36 0.55
C LEU A 93 6.02 -7.52 -0.72
N LYS A 94 4.99 -6.68 -0.92
CA LYS A 94 4.16 -6.68 -2.13
C LYS A 94 4.95 -6.26 -3.39
N GLU A 95 5.78 -5.23 -3.28
CA GLU A 95 6.56 -4.70 -4.43
C GLU A 95 7.74 -5.59 -4.83
N HIS A 96 8.46 -6.17 -3.86
CA HIS A 96 9.75 -6.83 -4.11
C HIS A 96 9.77 -8.32 -3.78
N GLY A 97 8.74 -8.85 -3.09
CA GLY A 97 8.62 -10.26 -2.74
C GLY A 97 9.88 -10.78 -2.00
N PRO A 98 10.53 -11.85 -2.49
CA PRO A 98 11.72 -12.43 -1.83
C PRO A 98 12.91 -11.45 -1.70
N ARG A 99 12.99 -10.43 -2.57
CA ARG A 99 14.08 -9.43 -2.54
C ARG A 99 13.83 -8.30 -1.55
N ALA A 100 12.69 -8.29 -0.86
CA ALA A 100 12.32 -7.22 0.07
C ALA A 100 13.36 -7.03 1.18
N LEU A 101 13.97 -8.11 1.68
CA LEU A 101 14.97 -8.04 2.75
C LEU A 101 16.19 -7.19 2.38
N GLY A 102 16.79 -7.44 1.20
CA GLY A 102 17.94 -6.66 0.74
C GLY A 102 17.60 -5.19 0.50
N VAL A 103 16.39 -4.90 0.02
CA VAL A 103 15.91 -3.51 -0.14
C VAL A 103 15.73 -2.85 1.22
N ILE A 104 15.17 -3.55 2.20
CA ILE A 104 14.98 -3.07 3.57
C ILE A 104 16.34 -2.74 4.21
N GLU A 105 17.31 -3.64 4.14
CA GLU A 105 18.64 -3.43 4.71
C GLU A 105 19.36 -2.24 4.07
N GLN A 106 19.31 -2.13 2.74
CA GLN A 106 19.85 -0.98 2.02
C GLN A 106 19.16 0.32 2.46
N SER A 107 17.84 0.29 2.64
CA SER A 107 17.06 1.45 3.07
C SER A 107 17.36 1.83 4.52
N LEU A 108 17.56 0.85 5.39
CA LEU A 108 17.97 1.04 6.78
C LEU A 108 19.36 1.66 6.87
N ALA A 109 20.32 1.20 6.07
CA ALA A 109 21.65 1.82 6.00
C ALA A 109 21.57 3.30 5.60
N ARG A 110 20.71 3.65 4.63
CA ARG A 110 20.47 5.05 4.23
C ARG A 110 19.79 5.86 5.35
N SER A 111 18.82 5.29 6.05
CA SER A 111 18.13 5.96 7.16
C SER A 111 19.09 6.23 8.33
N LYS A 112 19.94 5.25 8.67
CA LYS A 112 20.98 5.38 9.70
C LYS A 112 22.04 6.40 9.33
N ALA A 113 22.47 6.44 8.06
CA ALA A 113 23.38 7.48 7.56
C ALA A 113 22.77 8.89 7.69
N ALA A 114 21.45 9.02 7.61
CA ALA A 114 20.72 10.26 7.88
C ALA A 114 20.43 10.52 9.38
N GLY A 115 20.98 9.70 10.29
CA GLY A 115 20.83 9.85 11.74
C GLY A 115 19.47 9.40 12.29
N LYS A 116 18.70 8.60 11.53
CA LYS A 116 17.40 8.07 11.97
C LYS A 116 17.51 6.63 12.44
N THR A 117 16.81 6.33 13.53
CA THR A 117 16.74 4.99 14.14
C THR A 117 15.73 4.09 13.43
N LYS A 118 14.60 4.68 13.00
CA LYS A 118 13.51 4.01 12.26
C LYS A 118 13.65 4.18 10.75
N LEU A 119 13.23 3.19 9.98
CA LEU A 119 13.13 3.29 8.53
C LEU A 119 11.99 4.26 8.15
N MET A 120 12.34 5.37 7.51
CA MET A 120 11.34 6.26 6.91
C MET A 120 11.11 5.91 5.44
N PRO A 121 9.86 6.00 4.92
CA PRO A 121 9.54 5.66 3.53
C PRO A 121 10.37 6.41 2.47
N ARG A 122 10.85 7.62 2.79
CA ARG A 122 11.68 8.45 1.91
C ARG A 122 13.07 7.87 1.63
N PHE A 123 13.59 7.02 2.51
CA PHE A 123 14.93 6.42 2.35
C PHE A 123 14.89 5.13 1.53
N VAL A 124 13.69 4.66 1.18
CA VAL A 124 13.50 3.53 0.26
C VAL A 124 13.98 3.95 -1.14
N PRO A 125 14.88 3.17 -1.77
CA PRO A 125 15.35 3.43 -3.13
C PRO A 125 14.20 3.63 -4.12
N GLY A 126 14.29 4.65 -4.96
CA GLY A 126 13.30 4.92 -6.00
C GLY A 126 12.02 5.62 -5.53
N LYS A 127 11.65 5.58 -4.24
CA LYS A 127 10.39 6.20 -3.76
C LYS A 127 10.39 7.73 -3.93
N VAL A 128 11.54 8.38 -3.75
CA VAL A 128 11.70 9.83 -4.01
C VAL A 128 11.59 10.17 -5.49
N ILE A 129 12.11 9.32 -6.37
CA ILE A 129 12.07 9.51 -7.83
C ILE A 129 10.65 9.30 -8.32
N LYS A 130 10.00 8.20 -7.93
CA LYS A 130 8.59 7.92 -8.24
C LYS A 130 7.71 9.11 -7.84
N LYS A 131 7.88 9.64 -6.63
CA LYS A 131 7.13 10.81 -6.16
C LYS A 131 7.36 12.04 -7.05
N ALA A 132 8.62 12.35 -7.38
CA ALA A 132 8.94 13.48 -8.26
C ALA A 132 8.32 13.32 -9.66
N VAL A 133 8.39 12.12 -10.23
CA VAL A 133 7.80 11.80 -11.53
C VAL A 133 6.27 11.93 -11.49
N THR A 134 5.60 11.38 -10.49
CA THR A 134 4.13 11.50 -10.37
C THR A 134 3.67 12.94 -10.18
N THR A 135 4.43 13.75 -9.43
CA THR A 135 4.11 15.18 -9.25
C THR A 135 4.37 15.98 -10.52
N ALA A 136 5.42 15.66 -11.27
CA ALA A 136 5.75 16.34 -12.52
C ALA A 136 4.89 15.87 -13.72
N ALA A 137 4.21 14.72 -13.60
CA ALA A 137 3.48 14.09 -14.71
C ALA A 137 2.45 15.00 -15.40
N PRO A 138 1.60 15.79 -14.68
CA PRO A 138 0.65 16.68 -15.33
C PRO A 138 1.33 17.80 -16.14
N ALA A 139 2.39 18.39 -15.57
CA ALA A 139 3.17 19.42 -16.25
C ALA A 139 3.93 18.86 -17.46
N MET A 140 4.45 17.62 -17.35
CA MET A 140 5.08 16.92 -18.48
C MET A 140 4.07 16.64 -19.60
N LYS A 141 2.85 16.22 -19.28
CA LYS A 141 1.80 16.00 -20.28
C LYS A 141 1.48 17.30 -21.03
N ALA A 142 1.23 18.39 -20.31
CA ALA A 142 0.97 19.69 -20.92
C ALA A 142 2.12 20.16 -21.82
N ALA A 143 3.36 20.01 -21.36
CA ALA A 143 4.54 20.35 -22.15
C ALA A 143 4.68 19.47 -23.41
N ILE A 144 4.31 18.18 -23.34
CA ILE A 144 4.33 17.28 -24.51
C ILE A 144 3.24 17.66 -25.51
N ASP A 145 2.04 18.04 -25.05
CA ASP A 145 0.97 18.54 -25.91
C ASP A 145 1.36 19.85 -26.60
N ASP A 146 2.02 20.77 -25.88
CA ASP A 146 2.58 22.01 -26.44
C ASP A 146 3.65 21.71 -27.50
N ILE A 147 4.55 20.76 -27.23
CA ILE A 147 5.58 20.32 -28.17
C ILE A 147 4.96 19.74 -29.45
N LYS A 148 3.87 18.99 -29.36
CA LYS A 148 3.16 18.46 -30.53
C LYS A 148 2.55 19.56 -31.41
N ASN A 149 2.11 20.65 -30.79
CA ASN A 149 1.54 21.80 -31.49
C ASN A 149 2.62 22.74 -32.08
N ASP A 150 3.89 22.57 -31.69
CA ASP A 150 5.02 23.34 -32.23
C ASP A 150 5.43 22.85 -33.63
N LYS A 151 5.71 23.78 -34.53
CA LYS A 151 6.24 23.53 -35.88
C LYS A 151 7.58 22.79 -35.86
N ALA A 152 8.35 22.91 -34.78
CA ALA A 152 9.63 22.22 -34.61
C ALA A 152 9.47 20.70 -34.37
N PHE A 153 8.27 20.21 -34.05
CA PHE A 153 8.01 18.78 -33.83
C PHE A 153 8.40 17.93 -35.04
N SER A 154 8.11 18.41 -36.25
CA SER A 154 8.44 17.72 -37.50
C SER A 154 9.94 17.62 -37.79
N GLN A 155 10.78 18.36 -37.06
CA GLN A 155 12.24 18.34 -37.19
C GLN A 155 12.91 17.33 -36.24
N LEU A 156 12.17 16.76 -35.28
CA LEU A 156 12.69 15.69 -34.43
C LEU A 156 12.97 14.42 -35.25
N SER A 157 13.82 13.54 -34.70
CA SER A 157 14.04 12.24 -35.32
C SER A 157 12.72 11.43 -35.35
N PRO A 158 12.48 10.64 -36.41
CA PRO A 158 11.26 9.85 -36.54
C PRO A 158 11.07 8.87 -35.36
N GLU A 159 12.16 8.35 -34.81
CA GLU A 159 12.13 7.49 -33.63
C GLU A 159 11.64 8.22 -32.36
N THR A 160 11.93 9.52 -32.22
CA THR A 160 11.47 10.31 -31.05
C THR A 160 10.02 10.74 -31.22
N GLN A 161 9.61 11.06 -32.45
CA GLN A 161 8.21 11.37 -32.78
C GLN A 161 7.30 10.18 -32.46
N GLU A 162 7.67 8.98 -32.92
CA GLU A 162 6.89 7.76 -32.67
C GLU A 162 6.76 7.45 -31.18
N LYS A 163 7.84 7.62 -30.39
CA LYS A 163 7.81 7.44 -28.93
C LYS A 163 6.89 8.45 -28.23
N LEU A 164 6.93 9.72 -28.63
CA LEU A 164 6.08 10.77 -28.04
C LEU A 164 4.60 10.55 -28.39
N GLU A 165 4.30 10.15 -29.63
CA GLU A 165 2.93 9.82 -30.06
C GLU A 165 2.38 8.60 -29.33
N ALA A 166 3.19 7.55 -29.16
CA ALA A 166 2.79 6.36 -28.40
C ALA A 166 2.45 6.69 -26.94
N ILE A 167 3.21 7.58 -26.31
CA ILE A 167 2.95 8.05 -24.93
C ILE A 167 1.64 8.84 -24.87
N LEU A 168 1.41 9.76 -25.80
CA LEU A 168 0.15 10.53 -25.88
C LEU A 168 -1.07 9.65 -26.15
N GLU A 169 -0.92 8.62 -27.00
CA GLU A 169 -2.00 7.67 -27.26
C GLU A 169 -2.35 6.85 -26.01
N GLN A 170 -1.37 6.46 -25.20
CA GLN A 170 -1.62 5.82 -23.90
C GLN A 170 -2.41 6.74 -22.96
N PHE A 171 -2.09 8.03 -22.92
CA PHE A 171 -2.86 9.00 -22.13
C PHE A 171 -4.30 9.15 -22.63
N LYS A 172 -4.51 9.24 -23.95
CA LYS A 172 -5.87 9.32 -24.52
C LYS A 172 -6.71 8.09 -24.21
N LYS A 173 -6.14 6.88 -24.36
CA LYS A 173 -6.84 5.63 -24.01
C LYS A 173 -7.23 5.58 -22.52
N ALA A 174 -6.38 6.12 -21.65
CA ALA A 174 -6.68 6.22 -20.23
C ALA A 174 -7.81 7.23 -19.94
N GLU A 175 -7.84 8.37 -20.63
CA GLU A 175 -8.93 9.36 -20.53
C GLU A 175 -10.26 8.81 -21.06
N GLU A 176 -10.24 8.08 -22.17
CA GLU A 176 -11.43 7.42 -22.72
C GLU A 176 -11.97 6.33 -21.76
N ALA A 177 -11.08 5.58 -21.11
CA ALA A 177 -11.46 4.60 -20.09
C ALA A 177 -12.08 5.27 -18.84
N GLU A 178 -11.52 6.38 -18.37
CA GLU A 178 -12.11 7.21 -17.30
C GLU A 178 -13.49 7.75 -17.72
N ALA A 179 -13.63 8.26 -18.94
CA ALA A 179 -14.90 8.77 -19.45
C ALA A 179 -16.00 7.69 -19.52
N LEU A 180 -15.63 6.45 -19.88
CA LEU A 180 -16.55 5.32 -19.86
C LEU A 180 -17.00 4.95 -18.43
N LEU A 181 -16.07 4.93 -17.47
CA LEU A 181 -16.40 4.65 -16.05
C LEU A 181 -17.30 5.73 -15.44
N ASN A 182 -17.07 7.00 -15.80
CA ASN A 182 -17.91 8.12 -15.37
C ASN A 182 -19.30 8.11 -16.02
N ALA A 183 -19.43 7.58 -17.24
CA ALA A 183 -20.72 7.40 -17.90
C ALA A 183 -21.55 6.26 -17.29
N GLU A 184 -20.90 5.22 -16.75
CA GLU A 184 -21.56 4.07 -16.10
C GLU A 184 -22.02 4.36 -14.67
N ASN A 185 -21.38 5.30 -13.96
CA ASN A 185 -21.79 5.75 -12.63
C ASN A 185 -21.94 7.29 -12.61
N PRO A 186 -23.09 7.84 -13.05
CA PRO A 186 -23.32 9.28 -13.04
C PRO A 186 -23.45 9.75 -11.59
N THR A 187 -22.33 10.17 -11.02
CA THR A 187 -22.29 10.83 -9.72
C THR A 187 -22.37 12.33 -10.02
N ASP A 188 -23.34 13.06 -9.45
CA ASP A 188 -23.51 14.52 -9.59
C ASP A 188 -22.36 15.35 -8.95
N GLU A 189 -21.20 14.74 -8.68
CA GLU A 189 -20.04 15.41 -8.11
C GLU A 189 -19.09 15.88 -9.21
N PRO A 190 -18.58 17.12 -9.13
CA PRO A 190 -17.78 17.71 -10.21
C PRO A 190 -16.48 16.94 -10.41
N GLU A 191 -16.18 16.66 -11.69
CA GLU A 191 -14.93 16.07 -12.17
C GLU A 191 -13.73 16.61 -11.39
N LEU A 192 -12.94 15.71 -10.81
CA LEU A 192 -11.72 16.06 -10.08
C LEU A 192 -10.75 16.70 -11.08
N ASN A 193 -10.78 18.02 -11.17
CA ASN A 193 -9.93 18.79 -12.08
C ASN A 193 -8.48 18.73 -11.58
N LEU A 194 -7.67 17.82 -12.13
CA LEU A 194 -6.22 17.73 -11.87
C LEU A 194 -5.45 19.02 -12.22
N ASN A 195 -6.10 19.98 -12.90
CA ASN A 195 -5.54 21.30 -13.24
C ASN A 195 -5.61 22.33 -12.09
N LYS A 196 -6.28 22.02 -10.97
CA LYS A 196 -6.26 22.85 -9.76
C LYS A 196 -5.43 22.19 -8.66
N ALA A 197 -4.11 22.23 -8.83
CA ALA A 197 -3.23 22.24 -7.68
C ALA A 197 -3.28 23.66 -7.08
N GLU A 198 -4.23 23.89 -6.17
CA GLU A 198 -4.22 25.11 -5.35
C GLU A 198 -3.06 25.05 -4.35
N VAL A 199 -2.50 26.24 -4.11
CA VAL A 199 -1.22 26.60 -3.46
C VAL A 199 -1.17 26.20 -1.98
#